data_AF-A0A2N7JQY8-F1
#
_entry.id   AF-A0A2N7JQY8-F1
#
_cell.length_a   1.000
_cell.length_b   1.000
_cell.length_c   1.000
_cell.angle_alpha   90.00
_cell.angle_beta   90.00
_cell.angle_gamma   90.00
#
_symmetry.space_group_name_H-M   'P 1'
#
loop_
_entity.id
_entity.type
_entity.pdbx_description
1 polymer ?
#
loop_
_entity_poly.entity_id
_entity_poly.type
_entity_poly.pdbx_seq_one_letter_code
_entity_poly.pdbx_strand_id
1 'polypeptide(L)'
;MLRNEQKGPYTLPGVKARYMLMNRLYHHRLFTNWPRLTTGEHNKAQKAIFNNSKTKGSLGEAPIYLAKFHFKTLKSLAEKEHSAISELLSGDFSSYMDPALADGDAVLFVQKSTGEEVSVDLLEEHFSLSVNDGLELVSSRVTNIERKLLIQLATADEALSEQHHPTKFSNQARMLQGSVRQFAARIAKRSLGLRYGVSKDALLFTSFAKLHLSDDNYDDVEDLVEQLVNEDTRFFKIPLSTTFGQPVARRDRDVSLRVRNVKTSMQMFRGNDSRPAHRSPYIKIHKRHVPVTFALYKALSEIEDGLDAASLPQEVFALIDEVKSVTAGQVARDKDFVDGNIDLTIGKETYPLKVGSKIRFRGRN
;
A
#
# COMPACT_ATOMS: atom_id res chain seq x y z
N MET A 1 6.29 -24.32 -23.32
CA MET A 1 5.15 -23.37 -23.32
C MET A 1 4.61 -23.14 -24.73
N LEU A 2 5.45 -22.78 -25.71
CA LEU A 2 5.04 -22.59 -27.11
C LEU A 2 4.32 -23.81 -27.75
N ARG A 3 4.79 -25.04 -27.51
CA ARG A 3 4.10 -26.27 -27.94
C ARG A 3 2.69 -26.44 -27.35
N ASN A 4 2.44 -25.91 -26.15
CA ASN A 4 1.09 -25.94 -25.55
C ASN A 4 0.22 -24.81 -26.10
N GLU A 5 0.79 -23.65 -26.44
CA GLU A 5 0.07 -22.56 -27.12
C GLU A 5 -0.45 -23.01 -28.50
N GLN A 6 0.31 -23.85 -29.21
CA GLN A 6 -0.09 -24.46 -30.49
C GLN A 6 -1.31 -25.40 -30.39
N LYS A 7 -1.70 -25.84 -29.18
CA LYS A 7 -2.93 -26.64 -28.99
C LYS A 7 -4.21 -25.83 -29.15
N GLY A 8 -4.11 -24.54 -29.45
CA GLY A 8 -5.22 -23.67 -29.79
C GLY A 8 -5.77 -22.88 -28.58
N PRO A 9 -6.43 -21.74 -28.84
CA PRO A 9 -6.88 -20.81 -27.80
C PRO A 9 -7.96 -21.40 -26.88
N TYR A 10 -8.77 -22.33 -27.37
CA TYR A 10 -9.92 -22.89 -26.66
C TYR A 10 -9.61 -24.14 -25.84
N THR A 11 -8.33 -24.46 -25.61
CA THR A 11 -7.93 -25.59 -24.77
C THR A 11 -7.31 -25.11 -23.47
N LEU A 12 -7.54 -25.82 -22.36
CA LEU A 12 -6.93 -25.47 -21.07
C LEU A 12 -5.39 -25.36 -21.15
N PRO A 13 -4.65 -26.28 -21.81
CA PRO A 13 -3.20 -26.14 -21.98
C PRO A 13 -2.79 -24.91 -22.79
N GLY A 14 -3.55 -24.55 -23.84
CA GLY A 14 -3.29 -23.38 -24.67
C GLY A 14 -3.52 -22.07 -23.92
N VAL A 15 -4.65 -21.97 -23.23
CA VAL A 15 -4.94 -20.85 -22.31
C VAL A 15 -3.82 -20.73 -21.29
N LYS A 16 -3.52 -21.80 -20.57
CA LYS A 16 -2.49 -21.81 -19.53
C LYS A 16 -1.11 -21.40 -20.04
N ALA A 17 -0.75 -21.80 -21.26
CA ALA A 17 0.51 -21.43 -21.87
C ALA A 17 0.66 -19.90 -22.01
N ARG A 18 -0.40 -19.17 -22.36
CA ARG A 18 -0.35 -17.71 -22.51
C ARG A 18 -0.11 -17.00 -21.17
N TYR A 19 -0.74 -17.45 -20.09
CA TYR A 19 -0.47 -16.93 -18.74
C TYR A 19 0.97 -17.21 -18.31
N MET A 20 1.44 -18.43 -18.57
CA MET A 20 2.82 -18.79 -18.24
C MET A 20 3.85 -17.96 -19.03
N LEU A 21 3.58 -17.67 -20.30
CA LEU A 21 4.44 -16.81 -21.12
C LEU A 21 4.39 -15.35 -20.64
N MET A 22 3.20 -14.84 -20.31
CA MET A 22 3.02 -13.50 -19.74
C MET A 22 3.81 -13.33 -18.43
N ASN A 23 3.74 -14.30 -17.51
CA ASN A 23 4.52 -14.27 -16.26
C ASN A 23 6.04 -14.36 -16.46
N ARG A 24 6.54 -14.69 -17.66
CA ARG A 24 7.98 -14.61 -17.96
C ARG A 24 8.43 -13.21 -18.35
N LEU A 25 7.51 -12.30 -18.64
CA LEU A 25 7.83 -10.91 -18.89
C LEU A 25 8.25 -10.24 -17.57
N TYR A 26 9.27 -9.39 -17.65
CA TYR A 26 9.93 -8.79 -16.48
C TYR A 26 8.94 -8.10 -15.54
N HIS A 27 8.04 -7.26 -16.07
CA HIS A 27 7.05 -6.51 -15.29
C HIS A 27 5.99 -7.36 -14.60
N HIS A 28 5.65 -8.53 -15.14
CA HIS A 28 4.74 -9.46 -14.47
C HIS A 28 5.47 -10.37 -13.48
N ARG A 29 6.76 -10.64 -13.73
CA ARG A 29 7.61 -11.44 -12.84
C ARG A 29 8.06 -10.69 -11.60
N LEU A 30 8.22 -9.37 -11.68
CA LEU A 30 8.52 -8.53 -10.51
C LEU A 30 7.33 -8.50 -9.53
N PHE A 31 6.10 -8.52 -10.06
CA PHE A 31 4.87 -8.42 -9.27
C PHE A 31 4.03 -9.68 -9.44
N THR A 32 4.43 -10.75 -8.75
CA THR A 32 3.80 -12.08 -8.85
C THR A 32 2.47 -12.19 -8.09
N ASN A 33 2.08 -11.15 -7.35
CA ASN A 33 0.87 -11.12 -6.54
C ASN A 33 -0.37 -10.96 -7.43
N TRP A 34 -0.96 -12.09 -7.83
CA TRP A 34 -2.20 -12.16 -8.61
C TRP A 34 -3.41 -12.48 -7.72
N PRO A 35 -4.61 -11.97 -8.07
CA PRO A 35 -5.80 -12.15 -7.23
C PRO A 35 -6.24 -13.61 -7.15
N ARG A 36 -6.54 -14.07 -5.93
CA ARG A 36 -7.06 -15.42 -5.65
C ARG A 36 -8.58 -15.45 -5.76
N LEU A 37 -9.09 -15.60 -6.97
CA LEU A 37 -10.54 -15.61 -7.25
C LEU A 37 -11.18 -17.00 -7.04
N THR A 38 -10.75 -17.77 -6.04
CA THR A 38 -11.11 -19.19 -5.89
C THR A 38 -11.85 -19.52 -4.61
N THR A 39 -12.10 -18.53 -3.78
CA THR A 39 -12.76 -18.66 -2.47
C THR A 39 -13.99 -17.73 -2.40
N GLY A 40 -14.79 -17.89 -1.34
CA GLY A 40 -15.93 -17.02 -1.06
C GLY A 40 -16.97 -16.95 -2.20
N GLU A 41 -17.46 -15.74 -2.45
CA GLU A 41 -18.49 -15.46 -3.46
C GLU A 41 -18.03 -15.78 -4.89
N HIS A 42 -16.75 -15.54 -5.23
CA HIS A 42 -16.23 -15.87 -6.56
C HIS A 42 -16.34 -17.37 -6.88
N ASN A 43 -16.05 -18.26 -5.92
CA ASN A 43 -16.22 -19.70 -6.13
C ASN A 43 -17.69 -20.09 -6.31
N LYS A 44 -18.60 -19.50 -5.52
CA LYS A 44 -20.04 -19.73 -5.66
C LYS A 44 -20.53 -19.30 -7.05
N ALA A 45 -20.11 -18.13 -7.52
CA ALA A 45 -20.44 -17.62 -8.84
C ALA A 45 -19.88 -18.50 -9.97
N GLN A 46 -18.62 -18.94 -9.87
CA GLN A 46 -18.03 -19.86 -10.86
C GLN A 46 -18.81 -21.18 -10.97
N LYS A 47 -19.21 -21.76 -9.84
CA LYS A 47 -20.04 -22.98 -9.85
C LYS A 47 -21.41 -22.73 -10.48
N ALA A 48 -22.05 -21.61 -10.15
CA ALA A 48 -23.34 -21.24 -10.72
C ALA A 48 -23.27 -21.07 -12.24
N ILE A 49 -22.26 -20.34 -12.74
CA ILE A 49 -22.12 -20.04 -14.17
C ILE A 49 -21.61 -21.24 -14.97
N PHE A 50 -20.53 -21.89 -14.54
CA PHE A 50 -19.83 -22.89 -15.36
C PHE A 50 -20.30 -24.33 -15.20
N ASN A 51 -21.16 -24.61 -14.22
CA ASN A 51 -21.75 -25.94 -14.02
C ASN A 51 -23.27 -25.96 -14.21
N ASN A 52 -23.96 -24.85 -13.91
CA ASN A 52 -25.44 -24.84 -13.83
C ASN A 52 -26.12 -23.92 -14.86
N SER A 53 -25.40 -22.97 -15.46
CA SER A 53 -25.99 -22.06 -16.46
C SER A 53 -25.99 -22.72 -17.83
N LYS A 54 -27.19 -23.02 -18.35
CA LYS A 54 -27.38 -23.19 -19.80
C LYS A 54 -27.35 -21.78 -20.40
N THR A 55 -26.36 -21.51 -21.23
CA THR A 55 -26.20 -20.21 -21.87
C THR A 55 -27.36 -19.92 -22.81
N LYS A 56 -27.80 -18.66 -22.82
CA LYS A 56 -28.85 -18.18 -23.70
C LYS A 56 -28.21 -17.70 -25.01
N GLY A 57 -28.70 -18.19 -26.14
CA GLY A 57 -28.39 -17.63 -27.47
C GLY A 57 -27.36 -18.41 -28.30
N SER A 58 -26.95 -17.78 -29.41
CA SER A 58 -26.06 -18.34 -30.45
C SER A 58 -24.58 -18.35 -30.09
N LEU A 59 -24.21 -17.84 -28.90
CA LEU A 59 -22.83 -17.85 -28.43
C LEU A 59 -22.42 -19.31 -28.20
N GLY A 60 -21.54 -19.82 -29.06
CA GLY A 60 -21.05 -21.20 -28.95
C GLY A 60 -20.38 -21.48 -27.60
N GLU A 61 -20.12 -22.75 -27.29
CA GLU A 61 -19.52 -23.13 -25.99
C GLU A 61 -18.08 -22.63 -25.82
N ALA A 62 -17.39 -22.35 -26.93
CA ALA A 62 -15.96 -22.02 -26.95
C ALA A 62 -15.59 -20.75 -26.14
N PRO A 63 -16.26 -19.58 -26.31
CA PRO A 63 -16.06 -18.41 -25.45
C PRO A 63 -16.25 -18.66 -23.95
N ILE A 64 -17.26 -19.47 -23.57
CA ILE A 64 -17.54 -19.81 -22.17
C ILE A 64 -16.43 -20.68 -21.59
N TYR A 65 -15.86 -21.59 -22.38
CA TYR A 65 -14.69 -22.36 -21.98
C TYR A 65 -13.46 -21.46 -21.73
N LEU A 66 -13.28 -20.38 -22.49
CA LEU A 66 -12.19 -19.43 -22.22
C LEU A 66 -12.34 -18.76 -20.86
N ALA A 67 -13.55 -18.30 -20.51
CA ALA A 67 -13.83 -17.75 -19.19
C ALA A 67 -13.57 -18.79 -18.09
N LYS A 68 -14.06 -20.02 -18.26
CA LYS A 68 -13.81 -21.12 -17.32
C LYS A 68 -12.32 -21.43 -17.14
N PHE A 69 -11.56 -21.44 -18.23
CA PHE A 69 -10.13 -21.72 -18.22
C PHE A 69 -9.30 -20.55 -17.69
N HIS A 70 -9.74 -19.31 -17.84
CA HIS A 70 -9.14 -18.15 -17.17
C HIS A 70 -9.10 -18.36 -15.66
N PHE A 71 -10.23 -18.58 -15.00
CA PHE A 71 -10.29 -18.74 -13.55
C PHE A 71 -9.52 -19.98 -13.06
N LYS A 72 -9.58 -21.10 -13.79
CA LYS A 72 -8.76 -22.29 -13.49
C LYS A 72 -7.26 -22.00 -13.59
N THR A 73 -6.84 -21.20 -14.57
CA THR A 73 -5.44 -20.86 -14.78
C THR A 73 -4.96 -19.86 -13.73
N LEU A 74 -5.77 -18.85 -13.42
CA LEU A 74 -5.48 -17.85 -12.40
C LEU A 74 -5.25 -18.49 -11.03
N LYS A 75 -6.07 -19.50 -10.67
CA LYS A 75 -5.83 -20.35 -9.49
C LYS A 75 -4.41 -20.92 -9.49
N SER A 76 -4.04 -21.60 -10.58
CA SER A 76 -2.72 -22.21 -10.73
C SER A 76 -1.59 -21.18 -10.77
N LEU A 77 -1.86 -19.92 -11.12
CA LEU A 77 -0.87 -18.85 -11.16
C LEU A 77 -0.58 -18.35 -9.74
N ALA A 78 -1.65 -18.07 -8.99
CA ALA A 78 -1.57 -17.56 -7.62
C ALA A 78 -1.03 -18.58 -6.59
N GLU A 79 -1.00 -19.86 -6.93
CA GLU A 79 -0.48 -20.96 -6.09
C GLU A 79 1.00 -21.30 -6.38
N LYS A 80 1.56 -20.93 -7.55
CA LYS A 80 2.80 -21.55 -8.06
C LYS A 80 4.06 -20.72 -8.06
N GLU A 81 4.00 -19.42 -7.78
CA GLU A 81 5.17 -18.56 -7.88
C GLU A 81 5.96 -18.40 -6.58
N HIS A 82 6.07 -19.47 -5.78
CA HIS A 82 7.06 -19.51 -4.69
C HIS A 82 8.46 -19.80 -5.27
N SER A 83 9.11 -18.75 -5.75
CA SER A 83 10.57 -18.76 -5.96
C SER A 83 11.20 -17.87 -4.88
N ALA A 84 12.44 -18.16 -4.47
CA ALA A 84 13.14 -17.35 -3.46
C ALA A 84 13.17 -15.84 -3.81
N ILE A 85 13.19 -15.50 -5.10
CA ILE A 85 13.10 -14.11 -5.58
C ILE A 85 11.69 -13.54 -5.40
N SER A 86 10.66 -14.32 -5.72
CA SER A 86 9.27 -13.89 -5.52
C SER A 86 8.99 -13.67 -4.04
N GLU A 87 9.48 -14.54 -3.15
CA GLU A 87 9.33 -14.34 -1.70
C GLU A 87 9.97 -13.02 -1.24
N LEU A 88 11.19 -12.73 -1.71
CA LEU A 88 11.89 -11.47 -1.42
C LEU A 88 11.11 -10.23 -1.93
N LEU A 89 10.44 -10.33 -3.08
CA LEU A 89 9.70 -9.23 -3.69
C LEU A 89 8.23 -9.16 -3.22
N SER A 90 7.69 -10.23 -2.62
CA SER A 90 6.25 -10.40 -2.34
C SER A 90 5.74 -9.68 -1.08
N GLY A 91 6.59 -8.91 -0.40
CA GLY A 91 6.23 -8.06 0.74
C GLY A 91 6.04 -6.60 0.37
N ASP A 92 6.63 -5.71 1.17
CA ASP A 92 6.52 -4.24 1.08
C ASP A 92 6.90 -3.68 -0.28
N PHE A 93 7.87 -4.29 -0.96
CA PHE A 93 8.23 -3.89 -2.31
C PHE A 93 7.03 -3.91 -3.25
N SER A 94 6.23 -4.99 -3.24
CA SER A 94 5.04 -5.09 -4.08
C SER A 94 3.92 -4.17 -3.62
N SER A 95 3.79 -3.86 -2.33
CA SER A 95 2.73 -2.99 -1.84
C SER A 95 2.95 -1.52 -2.22
N TYR A 96 4.21 -1.09 -2.33
CA TYR A 96 4.58 0.28 -2.69
C TYR A 96 4.86 0.50 -4.19
N MET A 97 5.44 -0.51 -4.86
CA MET A 97 5.97 -0.35 -6.23
C MET A 97 5.15 -1.04 -7.31
N ASP A 98 4.11 -1.82 -6.99
CA ASP A 98 3.32 -2.50 -8.02
C ASP A 98 2.47 -1.50 -8.82
N PRO A 99 2.71 -1.35 -10.14
CA PRO A 99 1.90 -0.47 -10.98
C PRO A 99 0.44 -0.90 -11.07
N ALA A 100 0.12 -2.17 -10.79
CA ALA A 100 -1.27 -2.62 -10.69
C ALA A 100 -2.05 -1.92 -9.57
N LEU A 101 -1.37 -1.33 -8.59
CA LEU A 101 -1.97 -0.60 -7.47
C LEU A 101 -1.90 0.92 -7.63
N ALA A 102 -1.31 1.42 -8.73
CA ALA A 102 -1.40 2.83 -9.05
C ALA A 102 -2.85 3.21 -9.35
N ASP A 103 -3.23 4.42 -8.95
CA ASP A 103 -4.53 5.05 -9.09
C ASP A 103 -4.36 6.55 -9.42
N GLY A 104 -5.45 7.21 -9.81
CA GLY A 104 -5.50 8.65 -10.03
C GLY A 104 -5.01 9.09 -11.41
N ASP A 105 -4.62 10.36 -11.47
CA ASP A 105 -4.26 11.08 -12.70
C ASP A 105 -2.84 10.80 -13.20
N ALA A 106 -2.14 9.80 -12.64
CA ALA A 106 -0.77 9.50 -13.03
C ALA A 106 -0.69 9.15 -14.54
N VAL A 107 0.03 9.97 -15.31
CA VAL A 107 0.12 9.82 -16.77
C VAL A 107 0.98 8.62 -17.12
N LEU A 108 0.39 7.63 -17.80
CA LEU A 108 1.10 6.45 -18.29
C LEU A 108 1.83 6.76 -19.60
N PHE A 109 1.14 7.37 -20.57
CA PHE A 109 1.75 7.73 -21.84
C PHE A 109 0.91 8.78 -22.58
N VAL A 110 1.55 9.46 -23.53
CA VAL A 110 0.86 10.34 -24.50
C VAL A 110 0.58 9.57 -25.79
N GLN A 111 -0.65 9.63 -26.27
CA GLN A 111 -1.05 8.98 -27.51
C GLN A 111 -0.47 9.76 -28.71
N LYS A 112 0.27 9.06 -29.59
CA LYS A 112 0.95 9.71 -30.72
C LYS A 112 0.00 10.30 -31.78
N SER A 113 -1.21 9.74 -31.89
CA SER A 113 -2.20 10.12 -32.91
C SER A 113 -3.00 11.36 -32.53
N THR A 114 -3.39 11.48 -31.26
CA THR A 114 -4.25 12.55 -30.76
C THR A 114 -3.49 13.59 -29.93
N GLY A 115 -2.33 13.22 -29.38
CA GLY A 115 -1.60 14.05 -28.42
C GLY A 115 -2.18 13.99 -27.00
N GLU A 116 -3.22 13.19 -26.77
CA GLU A 116 -3.89 13.10 -25.47
C GLU A 116 -3.09 12.27 -24.47
N GLU A 117 -3.12 12.72 -23.21
CA GLU A 117 -2.51 12.02 -22.09
C GLU A 117 -3.42 10.88 -21.62
N VAL A 118 -2.87 9.69 -21.50
CA VAL A 118 -3.57 8.54 -20.95
C VAL A 118 -3.13 8.36 -19.51
N SER A 119 -4.00 8.72 -18.57
CA SER A 119 -3.82 8.50 -17.14
C SER A 119 -4.15 7.06 -16.73
N VAL A 120 -3.82 6.70 -15.49
CA VAL A 120 -4.22 5.44 -14.88
C VAL A 120 -5.75 5.34 -14.78
N ASP A 121 -6.42 6.40 -14.35
CA ASP A 121 -7.88 6.42 -14.23
C ASP A 121 -8.59 6.23 -15.58
N LEU A 122 -8.14 6.93 -16.63
CA LEU A 122 -8.70 6.77 -17.98
C LEU A 122 -8.52 5.32 -18.46
N LEU A 123 -7.35 4.74 -18.24
CA LEU A 123 -7.09 3.34 -18.56
C LEU A 123 -8.06 2.40 -17.82
N GLU A 124 -8.27 2.60 -16.53
CA GLU A 124 -9.20 1.78 -15.73
C GLU A 124 -10.66 1.95 -16.16
N GLU A 125 -11.06 3.15 -16.56
CA GLU A 125 -12.40 3.43 -17.09
C GLU A 125 -12.67 2.60 -18.35
N HIS A 126 -11.76 2.65 -19.33
CA HIS A 126 -11.87 1.85 -20.56
C HIS A 126 -11.94 0.34 -20.27
N PHE A 127 -11.08 -0.18 -19.38
CA PHE A 127 -11.16 -1.60 -18.99
C PHE A 127 -12.41 -1.94 -18.17
N SER A 128 -12.97 -0.99 -17.43
CA SER A 128 -14.22 -1.16 -16.68
C SER A 128 -15.43 -1.24 -17.59
N LEU A 129 -15.42 -0.55 -18.75
CA LEU A 129 -16.43 -0.67 -19.79
C LEU A 129 -16.37 -2.03 -20.48
N SER A 130 -15.21 -2.41 -21.02
CA SER A 130 -14.94 -3.75 -21.54
C SER A 130 -13.44 -4.00 -21.71
N VAL A 131 -13.04 -5.28 -21.76
CA VAL A 131 -11.65 -5.62 -22.06
C VAL A 131 -11.28 -5.28 -23.51
N ASN A 132 -12.24 -5.28 -24.44
CA ASN A 132 -11.97 -4.93 -25.84
C ASN A 132 -11.63 -3.44 -25.98
N ASP A 133 -12.42 -2.58 -25.33
CA ASP A 133 -12.21 -1.13 -25.32
C ASP A 133 -10.85 -0.76 -24.71
N GLY A 134 -10.53 -1.31 -23.53
CA GLY A 134 -9.20 -1.15 -22.95
C GLY A 134 -8.06 -1.72 -23.82
N LEU A 135 -8.29 -2.83 -24.52
CA LEU A 135 -7.31 -3.40 -25.47
C LEU A 135 -7.05 -2.46 -26.65
N GLU A 136 -8.08 -1.85 -27.23
CA GLU A 136 -7.93 -0.91 -28.35
C GLU A 136 -7.00 0.24 -27.98
N LEU A 137 -7.23 0.84 -26.80
CA LEU A 137 -6.42 1.92 -26.25
C LEU A 137 -4.94 1.53 -26.10
N VAL A 138 -4.64 0.37 -25.52
CA VAL A 138 -3.25 -0.03 -25.20
C VAL A 138 -2.56 -0.87 -26.26
N SER A 139 -3.29 -1.27 -27.31
CA SER A 139 -2.88 -2.27 -28.29
C SER A 139 -1.45 -2.02 -28.80
N SER A 140 -1.16 -0.81 -29.24
CA SER A 140 0.13 -0.40 -29.83
C SER A 140 1.31 -0.39 -28.84
N ARG A 141 1.04 -0.45 -27.54
CA ARG A 141 2.04 -0.29 -26.47
C ARG A 141 2.33 -1.59 -25.72
N VAL A 142 1.39 -2.52 -25.64
CA VAL A 142 1.60 -3.83 -24.99
C VAL A 142 2.38 -4.81 -25.87
N THR A 143 3.03 -5.81 -25.27
CA THR A 143 3.73 -6.85 -26.06
C THR A 143 2.74 -7.75 -26.81
N ASN A 144 3.24 -8.45 -27.84
CA ASN A 144 2.43 -9.44 -28.58
C ASN A 144 1.88 -10.56 -27.69
N ILE A 145 2.63 -10.97 -26.66
CA ILE A 145 2.19 -12.02 -25.71
C ILE A 145 1.00 -11.52 -24.89
N GLU A 146 1.07 -10.30 -24.38
CA GLU A 146 0.00 -9.67 -23.62
C GLU A 146 -1.21 -9.39 -24.48
N ARG A 147 -1.01 -8.87 -25.69
CA ARG A 147 -2.09 -8.65 -26.66
C ARG A 147 -2.87 -9.93 -26.92
N LYS A 148 -2.20 -11.06 -27.16
CA LYS A 148 -2.85 -12.37 -27.34
C LYS A 148 -3.67 -12.79 -26.12
N LEU A 149 -3.17 -12.50 -24.91
CA LEU A 149 -3.88 -12.79 -23.67
C LEU A 149 -5.09 -11.86 -23.49
N LEU A 150 -4.95 -10.56 -23.75
CA LEU A 150 -6.02 -9.57 -23.68
C LEU A 150 -7.15 -9.86 -24.68
N ILE A 151 -6.83 -10.27 -25.92
CA ILE A 151 -7.84 -10.72 -26.89
C ILE A 151 -8.65 -11.91 -26.33
N GLN A 152 -7.98 -12.86 -25.69
CA GLN A 152 -8.65 -14.00 -25.05
C GLN A 152 -9.51 -13.56 -23.87
N LEU A 153 -9.04 -12.61 -23.07
CA LEU A 153 -9.80 -12.03 -21.96
C LEU A 153 -11.00 -11.24 -22.47
N ALA A 154 -10.91 -10.55 -23.61
CA ALA A 154 -12.04 -9.87 -24.25
C ALA A 154 -13.12 -10.86 -24.68
N THR A 155 -12.73 -12.01 -25.24
CA THR A 155 -13.71 -13.07 -25.54
C THR A 155 -14.34 -13.66 -24.27
N ALA A 156 -13.59 -13.75 -23.18
CA ALA A 156 -14.11 -14.22 -21.90
C ALA A 156 -15.03 -13.19 -21.21
N ASP A 157 -14.71 -11.91 -21.32
CA ASP A 157 -15.50 -10.76 -20.85
C ASP A 157 -16.87 -10.75 -21.55
N GLU A 158 -16.88 -10.84 -22.88
CA GLU A 158 -18.12 -10.89 -23.64
C GLU A 158 -18.94 -12.14 -23.32
N ALA A 159 -18.30 -13.30 -23.14
CA ALA A 159 -19.00 -14.52 -22.76
C ALA A 159 -19.69 -14.46 -21.39
N LEU A 160 -19.27 -13.54 -20.52
CA LEU A 160 -19.84 -13.32 -19.19
C LEU A 160 -20.86 -12.16 -19.17
N SER A 161 -21.13 -11.53 -20.31
CA SER A 161 -22.15 -10.49 -20.42
C SER A 161 -23.53 -11.00 -20.00
N GLU A 162 -24.28 -10.16 -19.29
CA GLU A 162 -25.57 -10.50 -18.70
C GLU A 162 -26.58 -11.07 -19.71
N GLN A 163 -26.50 -10.62 -20.97
CA GLN A 163 -27.37 -11.04 -22.08
C GLN A 163 -27.27 -12.55 -22.37
N HIS A 164 -26.12 -13.19 -22.09
CA HIS A 164 -25.88 -14.60 -22.36
C HIS A 164 -26.29 -15.53 -21.22
N HIS A 165 -26.71 -14.97 -20.08
CA HIS A 165 -27.04 -15.74 -18.89
C HIS A 165 -28.51 -15.56 -18.46
N PRO A 166 -29.11 -16.55 -17.78
CA PRO A 166 -30.39 -16.36 -17.12
C PRO A 166 -30.34 -15.23 -16.09
N THR A 167 -31.44 -14.48 -15.94
CA THR A 167 -31.56 -13.36 -14.98
C THR A 167 -31.22 -13.79 -13.55
N LYS A 168 -31.56 -15.03 -13.17
CA LYS A 168 -31.19 -15.65 -11.89
C LYS A 168 -29.68 -15.63 -11.60
N PHE A 169 -28.84 -15.68 -12.63
CA PHE A 169 -27.39 -15.73 -12.52
C PHE A 169 -26.70 -14.43 -12.98
N SER A 170 -27.45 -13.35 -13.24
CA SER A 170 -26.94 -12.07 -13.74
C SER A 170 -25.87 -11.48 -12.82
N ASN A 171 -26.14 -11.41 -11.51
CA ASN A 171 -25.19 -10.86 -10.54
C ASN A 171 -23.88 -11.65 -10.50
N GLN A 172 -23.96 -12.98 -10.57
CA GLN A 172 -22.79 -13.86 -10.60
C GLN A 172 -21.98 -13.65 -11.89
N ALA A 173 -22.64 -13.54 -13.03
CA ALA A 173 -22.00 -13.27 -14.32
C ALA A 173 -21.28 -11.90 -14.29
N ARG A 174 -21.99 -10.84 -13.86
CA ARG A 174 -21.44 -9.48 -13.73
C ARG A 174 -20.23 -9.42 -12.80
N MET A 175 -20.27 -10.12 -11.67
CA MET A 175 -19.13 -10.18 -10.75
C MET A 175 -17.91 -10.87 -11.36
N LEU A 176 -18.11 -12.00 -12.07
CA LEU A 176 -17.01 -12.68 -12.77
C LEU A 176 -16.48 -11.82 -13.93
N GLN A 177 -17.37 -11.16 -14.66
CA GLN A 177 -17.04 -10.23 -15.74
C GLN A 177 -16.16 -9.07 -15.23
N GLY A 178 -16.59 -8.41 -14.14
CA GLY A 178 -15.80 -7.37 -13.48
C GLY A 178 -14.44 -7.88 -13.01
N SER A 179 -14.35 -9.13 -12.56
CA SER A 179 -13.07 -9.74 -12.16
C SER A 179 -12.11 -9.94 -13.35
N VAL A 180 -12.64 -10.33 -14.51
CA VAL A 180 -11.88 -10.45 -15.77
C VAL A 180 -11.35 -9.09 -16.21
N ARG A 181 -12.18 -8.05 -16.14
CA ARG A 181 -11.84 -6.65 -16.46
C ARG A 181 -10.73 -6.12 -15.56
N GLN A 182 -10.89 -6.26 -14.24
CA GLN A 182 -9.87 -5.88 -13.27
C GLN A 182 -8.55 -6.61 -13.52
N PHE A 183 -8.59 -7.90 -13.83
CA PHE A 183 -7.38 -8.65 -14.17
C PHE A 183 -6.70 -8.14 -15.44
N ALA A 184 -7.48 -7.81 -16.48
CA ALA A 184 -6.97 -7.24 -17.72
C ALA A 184 -6.34 -5.85 -17.50
N ALA A 185 -7.00 -4.98 -16.73
CA ALA A 185 -6.47 -3.68 -16.33
C ALA A 185 -5.13 -3.82 -15.60
N ARG A 186 -5.01 -4.76 -14.65
CA ARG A 186 -3.74 -5.03 -13.95
C ARG A 186 -2.60 -5.43 -14.89
N ILE A 187 -2.89 -6.23 -15.93
CA ILE A 187 -1.89 -6.59 -16.94
C ILE A 187 -1.40 -5.33 -17.66
N ALA A 188 -2.32 -4.49 -18.12
CA ALA A 188 -1.99 -3.27 -18.83
C ALA A 188 -1.21 -2.29 -17.93
N LYS A 189 -1.69 -2.04 -16.71
CA LYS A 189 -1.02 -1.18 -15.72
C LYS A 189 0.40 -1.63 -15.42
N ARG A 190 0.64 -2.93 -15.14
CA ARG A 190 2.00 -3.46 -14.91
C ARG A 190 2.90 -3.30 -16.14
N SER A 191 2.38 -3.57 -17.33
CA SER A 191 3.15 -3.44 -18.57
C SER A 191 3.56 -2.00 -18.85
N LEU A 192 2.63 -1.07 -18.70
CA LEU A 192 2.84 0.33 -19.05
C LEU A 192 3.55 1.06 -17.92
N GLY A 193 3.06 0.93 -16.69
CA GLY A 193 3.60 1.62 -15.53
C GLY A 193 5.07 1.30 -15.30
N LEU A 194 5.49 0.03 -15.41
CA LEU A 194 6.92 -0.28 -15.27
C LEU A 194 7.78 0.36 -16.39
N ARG A 195 7.27 0.45 -17.63
CA ARG A 195 8.03 1.04 -18.75
C ARG A 195 8.13 2.56 -18.65
N TYR A 196 7.12 3.19 -18.06
CA TYR A 196 7.01 4.64 -17.95
C TYR A 196 7.34 5.17 -16.55
N GLY A 197 7.75 4.30 -15.61
CA GLY A 197 8.12 4.70 -14.25
C GLY A 197 6.93 5.07 -13.37
N VAL A 198 5.72 4.61 -13.69
CA VAL A 198 4.51 4.83 -12.90
C VAL A 198 4.28 3.62 -11.99
N SER A 199 4.22 3.88 -10.69
CA SER A 199 3.84 2.94 -9.64
C SER A 199 3.05 3.67 -8.58
N LYS A 200 2.41 2.93 -7.67
CA LYS A 200 1.57 3.48 -6.59
C LYS A 200 2.24 4.65 -5.86
N ASP A 201 3.42 4.42 -5.29
CA ASP A 201 4.11 5.44 -4.50
C ASP A 201 5.30 6.09 -5.24
N ALA A 202 5.28 6.15 -6.58
CA ALA A 202 6.43 6.63 -7.37
C ALA A 202 6.89 8.06 -7.01
N LEU A 203 5.93 8.97 -6.82
CA LEU A 203 6.20 10.36 -6.44
C LEU A 203 6.78 10.43 -5.02
N LEU A 204 6.20 9.70 -4.08
CA LEU A 204 6.68 9.58 -2.70
C LEU A 204 8.13 9.06 -2.65
N PHE A 205 8.48 8.05 -3.44
CA PHE A 205 9.87 7.58 -3.54
C PHE A 205 10.81 8.64 -4.10
N THR A 206 10.35 9.43 -5.07
CA THR A 206 11.15 10.51 -5.64
C THR A 206 11.41 11.59 -4.59
N SER A 207 10.39 11.98 -3.81
CA SER A 207 10.53 12.93 -2.70
C SER A 207 11.42 12.38 -1.58
N PHE A 208 11.24 11.10 -1.22
CA PHE A 208 12.10 10.43 -0.24
C PHE A 208 13.56 10.33 -0.70
N ALA A 209 13.80 10.08 -1.99
CA ALA A 209 15.15 10.07 -2.56
C ALA A 209 15.80 11.45 -2.52
N LYS A 210 15.03 12.53 -2.75
CA LYS A 210 15.52 13.91 -2.60
C LYS A 210 15.98 14.19 -1.17
N LEU A 211 15.23 13.72 -0.15
CA LEU A 211 15.63 13.82 1.26
C LEU A 211 17.01 13.19 1.57
N HIS A 212 17.44 12.21 0.76
CA HIS A 212 18.75 11.57 0.92
C HIS A 212 19.88 12.30 0.17
N LEU A 213 19.53 13.14 -0.80
CA LEU A 213 20.47 13.81 -1.72
C LEU A 213 20.66 15.28 -1.38
N SER A 214 19.64 15.96 -0.85
CA SER A 214 19.68 17.35 -0.40
C SER A 214 19.03 17.53 0.96
N ASP A 215 19.46 18.57 1.68
CA ASP A 215 18.94 18.94 3.00
C ASP A 215 17.62 19.75 2.90
N ASP A 216 17.10 19.98 1.67
CA ASP A 216 16.08 21.01 1.37
C ASP A 216 14.67 20.75 1.92
N ASN A 217 14.40 19.59 2.55
CA ASN A 217 13.07 19.22 3.07
C ASN A 217 13.15 18.66 4.51
N TYR A 218 14.16 19.05 5.28
CA TYR A 218 14.33 18.52 6.64
C TYR A 218 13.32 19.12 7.61
N ASP A 219 13.04 20.41 7.51
CA ASP A 219 12.16 21.14 8.41
C ASP A 219 10.74 20.55 8.44
N ASP A 220 10.16 20.22 7.28
CA ASP A 220 8.81 19.63 7.19
C ASP A 220 8.73 18.27 7.91
N VAL A 221 9.74 17.41 7.69
CA VAL A 221 9.84 16.09 8.33
C VAL A 221 10.07 16.24 9.84
N GLU A 222 10.88 17.22 10.25
CA GLU A 222 11.13 17.54 11.66
C GLU A 222 9.84 17.93 12.38
N ASP A 223 9.07 18.84 11.79
CA ASP A 223 7.81 19.34 12.32
C ASP A 223 6.76 18.23 12.45
N LEU A 224 6.62 17.37 11.43
CA LEU A 224 5.66 16.26 11.47
C LEU A 224 6.03 15.23 12.56
N VAL A 225 7.31 14.93 12.73
CA VAL A 225 7.75 14.04 13.81
C VAL A 225 7.63 14.72 15.17
N GLU A 226 7.88 16.03 15.27
CA GLU A 226 7.65 16.81 16.50
C GLU A 226 6.18 16.74 16.91
N GLN A 227 5.25 16.89 15.97
CA GLN A 227 3.81 16.74 16.20
C GLN A 227 3.42 15.33 16.64
N LEU A 228 4.05 14.29 16.08
CA LEU A 228 3.77 12.91 16.48
C LEU A 228 4.30 12.56 17.87
N VAL A 229 5.45 13.09 18.26
CA VAL A 229 6.10 12.80 19.55
C VAL A 229 5.45 13.56 20.70
N ASN A 230 5.04 14.80 20.47
CA ASN A 230 4.41 15.64 21.48
C ASN A 230 2.87 15.41 21.49
N GLU A 231 2.20 15.68 22.62
CA GLU A 231 0.73 15.52 22.72
C GLU A 231 0.01 16.78 22.20
N ASP A 232 0.63 17.93 22.43
CA ASP A 232 0.33 19.23 21.84
C ASP A 232 1.65 19.82 21.32
N THR A 233 1.64 20.70 20.31
CA THR A 233 2.86 21.37 19.78
C THR A 233 3.73 22.06 20.85
N ARG A 234 3.16 22.28 22.04
CA ARG A 234 3.77 22.96 23.18
C ARG A 234 4.28 22.03 24.27
N PHE A 235 3.77 20.81 24.39
CA PHE A 235 4.01 19.96 25.56
C PHE A 235 4.27 18.50 25.22
N PHE A 236 5.26 17.94 25.91
CA PHE A 236 5.53 16.52 25.92
C PHE A 236 4.94 15.88 27.18
N LYS A 237 4.18 14.79 27.01
CA LYS A 237 3.56 14.05 28.11
C LYS A 237 4.46 12.89 28.54
N ILE A 238 4.83 12.90 29.82
CA ILE A 238 5.59 11.84 30.49
C ILE A 238 4.60 11.06 31.36
N PRO A 239 4.17 9.85 30.98
CA PRO A 239 3.35 9.04 31.85
C PRO A 239 4.16 8.59 33.09
N LEU A 240 3.66 8.91 34.29
CA LEU A 240 4.27 8.49 35.56
C LEU A 240 3.67 7.19 36.09
N SER A 241 2.47 6.85 35.62
CA SER A 241 1.71 5.66 35.98
C SER A 241 2.25 4.39 35.30
N THR A 242 2.97 4.53 34.19
CA THR A 242 3.45 3.40 33.37
C THR A 242 4.91 3.10 33.67
N THR A 243 5.16 2.27 34.68
CA THR A 243 6.39 1.48 34.75
C THR A 243 6.12 0.17 34.02
N PHE A 244 6.59 0.04 32.78
CA PHE A 244 6.54 -1.17 31.96
C PHE A 244 5.17 -1.91 31.90
N GLY A 245 4.44 -1.74 30.79
CA GLY A 245 3.72 -2.88 30.18
C GLY A 245 2.19 -2.94 30.21
N GLN A 246 1.45 -2.01 30.81
CA GLN A 246 -0.02 -2.00 30.66
C GLN A 246 -0.60 -0.58 30.56
N PRO A 247 -1.47 -0.31 29.57
CA PRO A 247 -2.24 0.93 29.55
C PRO A 247 -3.20 0.97 30.75
N VAL A 248 -3.26 2.10 31.45
CA VAL A 248 -4.15 2.29 32.60
C VAL A 248 -5.60 2.22 32.12
N ALA A 249 -6.34 1.20 32.59
CA ALA A 249 -7.73 0.95 32.16
C ALA A 249 -8.73 2.07 32.54
N ARG A 250 -8.33 3.04 33.38
CA ARG A 250 -9.19 4.17 33.78
C ARG A 250 -8.47 5.51 33.64
N ARG A 251 -9.03 6.38 32.77
CA ARG A 251 -8.50 7.72 32.46
C ARG A 251 -8.57 8.71 33.62
N ASP A 252 -9.42 8.47 34.61
CA ASP A 252 -9.55 9.28 35.84
C ASP A 252 -8.33 9.17 36.77
N ARG A 253 -7.52 8.12 36.60
CA ARG A 253 -6.34 7.83 37.43
C ARG A 253 -5.03 7.94 36.67
N ASP A 254 -5.05 8.44 35.44
CA ASP A 254 -3.82 8.64 34.68
C ASP A 254 -3.01 9.78 35.31
N VAL A 255 -1.75 9.51 35.63
CA VAL A 255 -0.85 10.50 36.24
C VAL A 255 0.29 10.71 35.26
N SER A 256 0.49 11.97 34.86
CA SER A 256 1.53 12.33 33.90
C SER A 256 2.12 13.69 34.20
N LEU A 257 3.38 13.90 33.79
CA LEU A 257 4.01 15.22 33.78
C LEU A 257 3.91 15.80 32.36
N ARG A 258 3.48 17.05 32.27
CA ARG A 258 3.60 17.86 31.06
C ARG A 258 4.83 18.73 31.20
N VAL A 259 5.79 18.51 30.32
CA VAL A 259 7.03 19.30 30.22
C VAL A 259 7.05 20.06 28.90
N ARG A 260 8.02 20.97 28.73
CA ARG A 260 8.26 21.65 27.45
C ARG A 260 8.37 20.65 26.30
N ASN A 261 8.01 21.06 25.09
CA ASN A 261 8.08 20.19 23.92
C ASN A 261 9.50 19.63 23.70
N VAL A 262 9.56 18.41 23.17
CA VAL A 262 10.81 17.79 22.74
C VAL A 262 11.05 18.17 21.29
N LYS A 263 12.10 18.97 21.07
CA LYS A 263 12.53 19.36 19.73
C LYS A 263 13.16 18.20 18.97
N THR A 264 12.88 18.16 17.68
CA THR A 264 13.45 17.23 16.72
C THR A 264 14.52 17.96 15.89
N SER A 265 15.46 17.21 15.32
CA SER A 265 16.42 17.75 14.36
C SER A 265 16.94 16.65 13.45
N MET A 266 16.96 16.89 12.15
CA MET A 266 17.47 15.97 11.16
C MET A 266 18.99 16.06 11.10
N GLN A 267 19.61 14.89 11.03
CA GLN A 267 21.05 14.75 11.04
C GLN A 267 21.47 13.67 10.05
N MET A 268 22.34 14.04 9.12
CA MET A 268 23.08 13.09 8.31
C MET A 268 24.34 12.67 9.05
N PHE A 269 24.50 11.37 9.28
CA PHE A 269 25.73 10.85 9.86
C PHE A 269 26.82 10.83 8.78
N ARG A 270 27.67 11.86 8.78
CA ARG A 270 28.75 12.06 7.80
C ARG A 270 29.95 11.12 7.96
N GLY A 271 29.89 10.17 8.89
CA GLY A 271 30.99 9.26 9.19
C GLY A 271 32.00 9.85 10.18
N ASN A 272 32.82 9.00 10.76
CA ASN A 272 33.99 9.37 11.57
C ASN A 272 35.10 8.32 11.38
N ASP A 273 36.25 8.52 12.03
CA ASP A 273 37.42 7.62 11.90
C ASP A 273 37.10 6.16 12.25
N SER A 274 36.07 5.91 13.06
CA SER A 274 35.65 4.58 13.52
C SER A 274 34.49 3.99 12.73
N ARG A 275 33.77 4.78 11.91
CA ARG A 275 32.53 4.35 11.24
C ARG A 275 32.28 5.11 9.93
N PRO A 276 32.01 4.41 8.82
CA PRO A 276 31.71 5.08 7.55
C PRO A 276 30.43 5.92 7.62
N ALA A 277 30.32 6.89 6.71
CA ALA A 277 29.10 7.69 6.55
C ALA A 277 27.88 6.79 6.31
N HIS A 278 26.77 7.14 6.94
CA HIS A 278 25.50 6.48 6.66
C HIS A 278 24.87 7.07 5.41
N ARG A 279 24.13 6.23 4.68
CA ARG A 279 23.42 6.63 3.47
C ARG A 279 22.02 7.16 3.74
N SER A 280 21.54 7.11 4.99
CA SER A 280 20.19 7.51 5.37
C SER A 280 20.22 8.58 6.46
N PRO A 281 19.31 9.57 6.40
CA PRO A 281 19.18 10.57 7.44
C PRO A 281 18.55 9.98 8.70
N TYR A 282 18.86 10.61 9.83
CA TYR A 282 18.29 10.29 11.12
C TYR A 282 17.60 11.52 11.68
N ILE A 283 16.45 11.32 12.30
CA ILE A 283 15.85 12.34 13.15
C ILE A 283 16.31 12.12 14.59
N LYS A 284 16.94 13.15 15.15
CA LYS A 284 17.36 13.20 16.54
C LYS A 284 16.20 13.74 17.38
N ILE A 285 15.75 12.91 18.31
CA ILE A 285 14.70 13.22 19.27
C ILE A 285 15.34 13.17 20.65
N HIS A 286 15.57 14.34 21.25
CA HIS A 286 16.37 14.49 22.46
C HIS A 286 17.77 13.84 22.33
N LYS A 287 18.00 12.68 22.95
CA LYS A 287 19.28 11.94 22.92
C LYS A 287 19.25 10.70 22.03
N ARG A 288 18.13 10.42 21.35
CA ARG A 288 17.95 9.24 20.50
C ARG A 288 17.97 9.64 19.02
N HIS A 289 18.53 8.76 18.19
CA HIS A 289 18.55 8.92 16.73
C HIS A 289 17.65 7.84 16.13
N VAL A 290 16.69 8.26 15.31
CA VAL A 290 15.73 7.38 14.63
C VAL A 290 15.99 7.47 13.14
N PRO A 291 16.25 6.35 12.43
CA PRO A 291 16.45 6.38 11.00
C PRO A 291 15.15 6.77 10.29
N VAL A 292 15.23 7.68 9.32
CA VAL A 292 14.08 8.04 8.49
C VAL A 292 13.95 6.99 7.38
N THR A 293 13.17 5.95 7.66
CA THR A 293 12.83 4.90 6.69
C THR A 293 11.73 5.37 5.74
N PHE A 294 11.57 4.69 4.61
CA PHE A 294 10.48 5.00 3.67
C PHE A 294 9.10 4.84 4.31
N ALA A 295 8.90 3.80 5.13
CA ALA A 295 7.64 3.59 5.85
C ALA A 295 7.31 4.74 6.79
N LEU A 296 8.30 5.26 7.53
CA LEU A 296 8.12 6.44 8.38
C LEU A 296 7.82 7.68 7.52
N TYR A 297 8.60 7.92 6.47
CA TYR A 297 8.39 9.08 5.60
C TYR A 297 7.01 9.07 4.93
N LYS A 298 6.57 7.92 4.41
CA LYS A 298 5.25 7.74 3.82
C LYS A 298 4.14 8.04 4.84
N ALA A 299 4.26 7.49 6.04
CA ALA A 299 3.32 7.74 7.12
C ALA A 299 3.22 9.23 7.49
N LEU A 300 4.35 9.94 7.51
CA LEU A 300 4.37 11.38 7.77
C LEU A 300 3.68 12.16 6.64
N SER A 301 3.96 11.82 5.38
CA SER A 301 3.30 12.44 4.23
C SER A 301 1.79 12.18 4.22
N GLU A 302 1.34 10.97 4.57
CA GLU A 302 -0.08 10.66 4.67
C GLU A 302 -0.76 11.48 5.78
N ILE A 303 -0.08 11.72 6.92
CA ILE A 303 -0.59 12.60 7.98
C ILE A 303 -0.70 14.05 7.50
N GLU A 304 0.29 14.53 6.76
CA GLU A 304 0.27 15.86 6.15
C GLU A 304 -0.91 16.03 5.18
N ASP A 305 -1.22 14.98 4.42
CA ASP A 305 -2.40 14.89 3.54
C ASP A 305 -3.74 14.75 4.30
N GLY A 306 -3.71 14.71 5.65
CA GLY A 306 -4.89 14.73 6.53
C GLY A 306 -5.30 13.37 7.09
N LEU A 307 -4.45 12.34 6.96
CA LEU A 307 -4.69 11.03 7.60
C LEU A 307 -4.53 11.14 9.13
N ASP A 308 -5.46 10.56 9.88
CA ASP A 308 -5.37 10.53 11.34
C ASP A 308 -4.15 9.70 11.79
N ALA A 309 -3.39 10.19 12.77
CA ALA A 309 -2.28 9.46 13.38
C ALA A 309 -2.69 8.10 13.97
N ALA A 310 -3.97 7.90 14.30
CA ALA A 310 -4.49 6.59 14.70
C ALA A 310 -4.50 5.55 13.56
N SER A 311 -4.41 6.00 12.30
CA SER A 311 -4.39 5.16 11.10
C SER A 311 -2.97 4.78 10.65
N LEU A 312 -1.96 5.16 11.44
CA LEU A 312 -0.57 4.83 11.17
C LEU A 312 -0.33 3.31 11.06
N PRO A 313 0.58 2.88 10.18
CA PRO A 313 1.02 1.48 10.16
C PRO A 313 1.53 1.03 11.53
N GLN A 314 1.24 -0.21 11.92
CA GLN A 314 1.57 -0.76 13.23
C GLN A 314 3.06 -0.61 13.59
N GLU A 315 3.95 -0.78 12.61
CA GLU A 315 5.40 -0.65 12.79
C GLU A 315 5.81 0.78 13.11
N VAL A 316 5.23 1.77 12.42
CA VAL A 316 5.49 3.20 12.67
C VAL A 316 4.92 3.61 14.02
N PHE A 317 3.69 3.16 14.33
CA PHE A 317 3.09 3.42 15.63
C PHE A 317 3.93 2.85 16.78
N ALA A 318 4.39 1.61 16.65
CA ALA A 318 5.27 0.98 17.65
C ALA A 318 6.61 1.71 17.79
N LEU A 319 7.20 2.16 16.68
CA LEU A 319 8.42 2.97 16.70
C LEU A 319 8.22 4.28 17.46
N ILE A 320 7.14 5.01 17.19
CA ILE A 320 6.84 6.29 17.87
C ILE A 320 6.55 6.05 19.36
N ASP A 321 5.79 5.01 19.71
CA ASP A 321 5.50 4.68 21.11
C ASP A 321 6.77 4.29 21.89
N GLU A 322 7.66 3.49 21.30
CA GLU A 322 8.96 3.18 21.89
C GLU A 322 9.80 4.46 22.09
N VAL A 323 9.85 5.31 21.07
CA VAL A 323 10.58 6.58 21.13
C VAL A 323 10.01 7.49 22.23
N LYS A 324 8.69 7.61 22.35
CA LYS A 324 8.03 8.37 23.42
C LYS A 324 8.39 7.81 24.79
N SER A 325 8.28 6.50 24.98
CA SER A 325 8.58 5.82 26.24
C SER A 325 10.03 6.04 26.68
N VAL A 326 10.99 5.85 25.77
CA VAL A 326 12.41 6.02 26.05
C VAL A 326 12.75 7.49 26.31
N THR A 327 12.20 8.40 25.49
CA THR A 327 12.40 9.85 25.65
C THR A 327 11.83 10.33 26.98
N ALA A 328 10.65 9.84 27.39
CA ALA A 328 10.07 10.13 28.69
C ALA A 328 11.00 9.74 29.84
N GLY A 329 11.61 8.55 29.78
CA GLY A 329 12.59 8.10 30.77
C GLY A 329 13.87 8.96 30.80
N GLN A 330 14.30 9.49 29.66
CA GLN A 330 15.48 10.36 29.56
C GLN A 330 15.18 11.78 30.06
N VAL A 331 14.08 12.37 29.59
CA VAL A 331 13.66 13.73 29.91
C VAL A 331 13.31 13.86 31.39
N ALA A 332 12.65 12.87 32.00
CA ALA A 332 12.34 12.87 33.43
C ALA A 332 13.60 12.90 34.34
N ARG A 333 14.77 12.53 33.81
CA ARG A 333 16.06 12.54 34.52
C ARG A 333 16.92 13.75 34.14
N ASP A 334 16.52 14.51 33.14
CA ASP A 334 17.28 15.63 32.62
C ASP A 334 16.91 16.91 33.40
N LYS A 335 17.84 17.37 34.24
CA LYS A 335 17.63 18.53 35.12
C LYS A 335 17.26 19.77 34.32
N ASP A 336 17.88 19.98 33.16
CA ASP A 336 17.62 21.16 32.32
C ASP A 336 16.20 21.18 31.75
N PHE A 337 15.56 20.01 31.65
CA PHE A 337 14.16 19.87 31.21
C PHE A 337 13.17 19.97 32.38
N VAL A 338 13.56 19.48 33.55
CA VAL A 338 12.71 19.36 34.74
C VAL A 338 12.79 20.61 35.63
N ASP A 339 13.81 21.45 35.49
CA ASP A 339 14.00 22.65 36.30
C ASP A 339 13.09 23.85 35.91
N GLY A 340 12.23 23.67 34.89
CA GLY A 340 11.25 24.67 34.44
C GLY A 340 9.87 24.60 35.11
N ASN A 341 8.88 25.31 34.54
CA ASN A 341 7.47 25.12 34.88
C ASN A 341 7.01 23.76 34.31
N ILE A 342 6.74 22.81 35.21
CA ILE A 342 6.17 21.50 34.87
C ILE A 342 4.72 21.50 35.32
N ASP A 343 3.83 20.89 34.56
CA ASP A 343 2.48 20.62 35.07
C ASP A 343 2.32 19.13 35.40
N LEU A 344 1.76 18.83 36.56
CA LEU A 344 1.33 17.49 36.92
C LEU A 344 -0.14 17.33 36.57
N THR A 345 -0.44 16.40 35.66
CA THR A 345 -1.81 16.06 35.31
C THR A 345 -2.22 14.77 36.02
N ILE A 346 -3.33 14.83 36.77
CA ILE A 346 -3.98 13.68 37.42
C ILE A 346 -5.40 13.61 36.89
N GLY A 347 -5.70 12.56 36.12
CA GLY A 347 -6.98 12.42 35.43
C GLY A 347 -7.22 13.57 34.46
N LYS A 348 -8.17 14.46 34.80
CA LYS A 348 -8.50 15.66 34.01
C LYS A 348 -7.96 16.96 34.61
N GLU A 349 -7.39 16.90 35.81
CA GLU A 349 -6.93 18.09 36.55
C GLU A 349 -5.44 18.32 36.28
N THR A 350 -5.04 19.57 36.12
CA THR A 350 -3.66 19.97 35.83
C THR A 350 -3.16 20.92 36.92
N TYR A 351 -2.01 20.59 37.51
CA TYR A 351 -1.43 21.27 38.66
C TYR A 351 -0.03 21.79 38.32
N PRO A 352 0.19 23.12 38.33
CA PRO A 352 1.53 23.65 38.10
C PRO A 352 2.47 23.28 39.26
N LEU A 353 3.58 22.64 38.92
CA LEU A 353 4.66 22.29 39.83
C LEU A 353 5.79 23.31 39.71
N LYS A 354 6.24 23.83 40.86
CA LYS A 354 7.56 24.47 40.97
C LYS A 354 8.52 23.51 41.63
N VAL A 355 9.71 23.35 41.06
CA VAL A 355 10.75 22.51 41.65
C VAL A 355 11.05 22.97 43.09
N GLY A 356 11.03 22.03 44.04
CA GLY A 356 11.22 22.29 45.48
C GLY A 356 9.94 22.63 46.28
N SER A 357 8.78 22.76 45.63
CA SER A 357 7.51 22.99 46.32
C SER A 357 6.80 21.69 46.71
N LYS A 358 6.28 21.60 47.95
CA LYS A 358 5.48 20.45 48.40
C LYS A 358 4.02 20.65 48.02
N ILE A 359 3.50 19.82 47.11
CA ILE A 359 2.05 19.73 46.87
C ILE A 359 1.44 18.82 47.95
N ARG A 360 0.42 19.32 48.66
CA ARG A 360 -0.42 18.52 49.56
C ARG A 360 -1.77 18.28 48.90
N PHE A 361 -2.05 17.04 48.53
CA PHE A 361 -3.38 16.63 48.10
C PHE A 361 -4.26 16.41 49.34
N ARG A 362 -5.33 17.20 49.48
CA ARG A 362 -6.40 16.89 50.44
C ARG A 362 -7.36 15.94 49.73
N GLY A 363 -7.30 14.66 50.06
CA GLY A 363 -8.32 13.72 49.62
C GLY A 363 -9.69 14.17 50.12
N ARG A 364 -10.64 14.38 49.21
CA ARG A 364 -12.07 14.32 49.57
C ARG A 364 -12.41 12.84 49.64
N ASN A 365 -12.73 12.37 50.84
CA ASN A 365 -13.28 11.04 51.07
C ASN A 365 -14.58 10.85 50.28
#